data_AF-A0A7C6Y8W4-F1
#
_entry.id   AF-A0A7C6Y8W4-F1
#
_cell.length_a   1.000
_cell.length_b   1.000
_cell.length_c   1.000
_cell.angle_alpha   90.00
_cell.angle_beta   90.00
_cell.angle_gamma   90.00
#
_symmetry.space_group_name_H-M   'P 1'
#
loop_
_entity.id
_entity.type
_entity.pdbx_description
1 polymer ?
#
loop_
_entity_poly.entity_id
_entity_poly.type
_entity_poly.pdbx_seq_one_letter_code
_entity_poly.pdbx_strand_id
1 'polypeptide(L)'
;MQDNKDVYFINEISFEQIRTPKLTKPEKKKIKVIRDLLEGKFNGPKAAKKLKITNRQVRNLKRQVIDNGDYGVIHKNHFNKPANTYDEDIRTELAHLYRTQYKGTNFTEFARIMQKDHGFTLSRSTIYNILREKRIRSPQRKKTKRKKKTTI
;
A
#
# COMPACT_ATOMS: atom_id res chain seq x y z
N MET A 1 -16.75 -46.49 -20.48
CA MET A 1 -15.71 -45.50 -20.83
C MET A 1 -16.25 -44.15 -20.37
N GLN A 2 -15.92 -43.74 -19.15
CA GLN A 2 -16.35 -42.44 -18.64
C GLN A 2 -15.31 -41.41 -19.12
N ASP A 3 -15.78 -40.45 -19.92
CA ASP A 3 -14.96 -39.38 -20.46
C ASP A 3 -14.26 -38.58 -19.36
N ASN A 4 -12.94 -38.47 -19.47
CA ASN A 4 -12.01 -37.72 -18.61
C ASN A 4 -12.23 -36.19 -18.63
N LYS A 5 -13.46 -35.68 -18.77
CA LYS A 5 -13.71 -34.22 -18.78
C LYS A 5 -13.45 -33.57 -17.42
N ASP A 6 -13.64 -34.31 -16.33
CA ASP A 6 -13.42 -33.80 -14.97
C ASP A 6 -11.94 -33.56 -14.66
N VAL A 7 -11.04 -34.39 -15.22
CA VAL A 7 -9.59 -34.25 -15.02
C VAL A 7 -9.04 -33.00 -15.72
N TYR A 8 -9.59 -32.63 -16.89
CA TYR A 8 -9.20 -31.39 -17.57
C TYR A 8 -9.78 -30.15 -16.88
N PHE A 9 -11.00 -30.25 -16.33
CA PHE A 9 -11.65 -29.14 -15.60
C PHE A 9 -10.92 -28.80 -14.28
N ILE A 10 -10.45 -29.80 -13.54
CA ILE A 10 -9.68 -29.61 -12.29
C ILE A 10 -8.31 -28.97 -12.57
N ASN A 11 -7.70 -29.29 -13.72
CA ASN A 11 -6.42 -28.70 -14.13
C ASN A 11 -6.57 -27.25 -14.63
N GLU A 12 -7.67 -26.89 -15.29
CA GLU A 12 -7.96 -25.51 -15.70
C GLU A 12 -8.23 -24.59 -14.48
N ILE A 13 -8.99 -25.07 -13.49
CA ILE A 13 -9.28 -24.33 -12.25
C ILE A 13 -8.00 -24.08 -11.41
N SER A 14 -7.03 -25.00 -11.48
CA SER A 14 -5.76 -24.88 -10.75
C SER A 14 -4.82 -23.82 -11.35
N PHE A 15 -4.93 -23.54 -12.66
CA PHE A 15 -4.05 -22.60 -13.36
C PHE A 15 -4.58 -21.16 -13.33
N GLU A 16 -5.91 -20.96 -13.31
CA GLU A 16 -6.52 -19.62 -13.36
C GLU A 16 -6.50 -18.83 -12.04
N GLN A 17 -5.97 -19.38 -10.94
CA GLN A 17 -6.01 -18.71 -9.63
C GLN A 17 -4.67 -18.40 -8.98
N ILE A 18 -3.56 -18.32 -9.72
CA ILE A 18 -2.34 -17.66 -9.23
C ILE A 18 -2.42 -16.17 -9.58
N ARG A 19 -3.19 -15.40 -8.82
CA ARG A 19 -3.22 -13.93 -8.97
C ARG A 19 -1.82 -13.39 -8.74
N THR A 20 -1.17 -12.88 -9.79
CA THR A 20 0.11 -12.19 -9.64
C THR A 20 -0.06 -11.02 -8.67
N PRO A 21 0.78 -10.89 -7.63
CA PRO A 21 0.63 -9.82 -6.68
C PRO A 21 0.85 -8.46 -7.36
N LYS A 22 0.11 -7.44 -6.90
CA LYS A 22 0.29 -6.08 -7.38
C LYS A 22 1.61 -5.49 -6.87
N LEU A 23 2.68 -5.69 -7.64
CA LEU A 23 4.03 -5.24 -7.30
C LEU A 23 4.23 -3.75 -7.61
N THR A 24 4.93 -3.05 -6.71
CA THR A 24 5.47 -1.71 -6.97
C THR A 24 6.64 -1.78 -7.96
N LYS A 25 6.98 -0.64 -8.60
CA LYS A 25 8.15 -0.55 -9.51
C LYS A 25 9.45 -1.15 -8.93
N PRO A 26 9.86 -0.84 -7.67
CA PRO A 26 11.07 -1.43 -7.10
C PRO A 26 10.95 -2.94 -6.87
N GLU A 27 9.77 -3.45 -6.49
CA GLU A 27 9.54 -4.89 -6.29
C GLU A 27 9.57 -5.65 -7.61
N LYS A 28 9.01 -5.09 -8.69
CA LYS A 28 9.15 -5.64 -10.05
C LYS A 28 10.61 -5.75 -10.48
N LYS A 29 11.41 -4.72 -10.19
CA LYS A 29 12.86 -4.74 -10.47
C LYS A 29 13.57 -5.84 -9.69
N LYS A 30 13.24 -6.02 -8.42
CA LYS A 30 13.78 -7.10 -7.57
C LYS A 30 13.48 -8.47 -8.18
N ILE A 31 12.24 -8.73 -8.56
CA ILE A 31 11.84 -10.00 -9.17
C ILE A 31 12.60 -10.27 -10.45
N LYS A 32 12.67 -9.28 -11.36
CA LYS A 32 13.40 -9.45 -12.62
C LYS A 32 14.86 -9.84 -12.38
N VAL A 33 15.55 -9.13 -11.48
CA VAL A 33 16.97 -9.41 -11.19
C VAL A 33 17.15 -10.78 -10.53
N ILE A 34 16.23 -11.22 -9.67
CA ILE A 34 16.31 -12.53 -9.02
C ILE A 34 15.98 -13.66 -9.99
N ARG A 35 15.01 -13.50 -10.90
CA ARG A 35 14.75 -14.46 -11.99
C ARG A 35 15.96 -14.62 -12.90
N ASP A 36 16.54 -13.51 -13.36
CA ASP A 36 17.76 -13.53 -14.17
C ASP A 36 18.95 -14.20 -13.43
N LEU A 37 19.01 -14.07 -12.10
CA LEU A 37 20.00 -14.75 -11.24
C LEU A 37 19.74 -16.25 -11.12
N LEU A 38 18.47 -16.68 -11.08
CA LEU A 38 18.06 -18.08 -11.05
C LEU A 38 18.31 -18.77 -12.39
N GLU A 39 18.08 -18.05 -13.49
CA GLU A 39 18.37 -18.47 -14.87
C GLU A 39 19.87 -18.47 -15.20
N GLY A 40 20.75 -18.09 -14.26
CA GLY A 40 22.20 -18.13 -14.44
C GLY A 40 22.79 -17.03 -15.33
N LYS A 41 22.01 -16.00 -15.72
CA LYS A 41 22.49 -14.90 -16.59
C LYS A 41 23.61 -14.07 -15.95
N PHE A 42 23.72 -14.08 -14.62
CA PHE A 42 24.81 -13.46 -13.88
C PHE A 42 24.92 -14.02 -12.46
N ASN A 43 26.00 -13.65 -11.76
CA ASN A 43 26.29 -14.08 -10.40
C ASN A 43 25.69 -13.16 -9.30
N GLY A 44 25.71 -13.63 -8.06
CA GLY A 44 25.18 -12.91 -6.89
C GLY A 44 25.76 -11.49 -6.69
N PRO A 45 27.08 -11.25 -6.82
CA PRO A 45 27.67 -9.91 -6.71
C PRO A 45 27.15 -8.94 -7.78
N LYS A 46 26.93 -9.40 -9.02
CA LYS A 46 26.36 -8.57 -10.09
C LYS A 46 24.88 -8.24 -9.82
N ALA A 47 24.13 -9.16 -9.21
CA ALA A 47 22.78 -8.91 -8.72
C ALA A 47 22.75 -7.84 -7.62
N ALA A 48 23.67 -7.93 -6.65
CA ALA A 48 23.83 -6.98 -5.55
C ALA A 48 24.08 -5.56 -6.07
N LYS A 49 24.98 -5.41 -7.05
CA LYS A 49 25.27 -4.12 -7.71
C LYS A 49 24.05 -3.55 -8.44
N LYS A 50 23.28 -4.38 -9.15
CA LYS A 50 22.05 -3.95 -9.88
C LYS A 50 20.93 -3.47 -8.94
N LEU A 51 20.80 -4.11 -7.78
CA LEU A 51 19.79 -3.80 -6.77
C LEU A 51 20.26 -2.79 -5.72
N LYS A 52 21.55 -2.46 -5.68
CA LYS A 52 22.19 -1.61 -4.66
C LYS A 52 21.94 -2.13 -3.23
N ILE A 53 22.09 -3.44 -3.05
CA ILE A 53 21.92 -4.13 -1.77
C ILE A 53 23.13 -5.04 -1.51
N THR A 54 23.26 -5.54 -0.28
CA THR A 54 24.35 -6.45 0.09
C THR A 54 24.17 -7.85 -0.49
N ASN A 55 25.27 -8.59 -0.65
CA ASN A 55 25.24 -10.00 -1.09
C ASN A 55 24.34 -10.88 -0.19
N ARG A 56 24.33 -10.61 1.13
CA ARG A 56 23.45 -11.30 2.09
C ARG A 56 21.98 -11.06 1.76
N GLN A 57 21.61 -9.81 1.46
CA GLN A 57 20.24 -9.46 1.09
C GLN A 57 19.83 -10.12 -0.23
N VAL A 58 20.74 -10.24 -1.21
CA VAL A 58 20.49 -11.02 -2.43
C VAL A 58 20.22 -12.49 -2.12
N ARG A 59 21.05 -13.12 -1.27
CA ARG A 59 20.85 -14.52 -0.86
C ARG A 59 19.50 -14.73 -0.16
N ASN A 60 19.12 -13.84 0.74
CA ASN A 60 17.84 -13.89 1.43
C ASN A 60 16.67 -13.71 0.47
N LEU A 61 16.76 -12.72 -0.44
CA LEU A 61 15.73 -12.45 -1.43
C LEU A 61 15.57 -13.62 -2.41
N LYS A 62 16.68 -14.23 -2.83
CA LYS A 62 16.68 -15.45 -3.64
C LYS A 62 15.91 -16.57 -2.93
N ARG A 63 16.20 -16.82 -1.66
CA ARG A 63 15.49 -17.84 -0.86
C ARG A 63 13.99 -17.55 -0.77
N GLN A 64 13.62 -16.31 -0.43
CA GLN A 64 12.23 -15.88 -0.33
C GLN A 64 11.44 -16.05 -1.64
N VAL A 65 12.07 -15.77 -2.78
CA VAL A 65 11.46 -15.93 -4.11
C VAL A 65 11.35 -17.39 -4.53
N ILE A 66 12.28 -18.25 -4.12
CA ILE A 66 12.14 -19.70 -4.32
C ILE A 66 10.95 -20.23 -3.51
N ASP A 67 10.83 -19.81 -2.25
CA ASP A 67 9.80 -20.33 -1.34
C ASP A 67 8.40 -19.77 -1.63
N ASN A 68 8.31 -18.50 -2.04
CA ASN A 68 7.03 -17.76 -2.14
C ASN A 68 6.77 -17.15 -3.53
N GLY A 69 7.59 -17.44 -4.53
CA GLY A 69 7.50 -16.82 -5.86
C GLY A 69 7.54 -15.28 -5.79
N ASP A 70 6.62 -14.64 -6.51
CA ASP A 70 6.54 -13.17 -6.58
C ASP A 70 6.20 -12.51 -5.25
N TYR A 71 5.59 -13.23 -4.31
CA TYR A 71 5.33 -12.73 -2.97
C TYR A 71 6.61 -12.55 -2.14
N GLY A 72 7.70 -13.24 -2.51
CA GLY A 72 8.98 -13.18 -1.81
C GLY A 72 9.66 -11.81 -1.83
N VAL A 73 9.33 -10.93 -2.79
CA VAL A 73 9.89 -9.57 -2.84
C VAL A 73 9.01 -8.51 -2.16
N ILE A 74 7.76 -8.87 -1.87
CA ILE A 74 6.78 -7.93 -1.35
C ILE A 74 7.18 -7.56 0.06
N HIS A 75 7.11 -6.27 0.36
CA HIS A 75 7.34 -5.83 1.73
C HIS A 75 6.29 -6.45 2.67
N LYS A 76 6.69 -6.98 3.84
CA LYS A 76 5.75 -7.65 4.76
C LYS A 76 4.61 -6.72 5.23
N ASN A 77 4.88 -5.42 5.36
CA ASN A 77 3.85 -4.42 5.67
C ASN A 77 3.02 -3.94 4.45
N HIS A 78 3.19 -4.54 3.27
CA HIS A 78 2.42 -4.15 2.08
C HIS A 78 0.92 -4.45 2.25
N PHE A 79 0.59 -5.50 3.00
CA PHE A 79 -0.80 -5.95 3.23
C PHE A 79 -1.34 -5.57 4.61
N ASN A 80 -0.49 -5.06 5.50
CA ASN A 80 -0.87 -4.79 6.88
C ASN A 80 -1.13 -3.31 7.10
N LYS A 81 -2.24 -2.99 7.77
CA LYS A 81 -2.48 -1.65 8.32
C LYS A 81 -1.66 -1.49 9.61
N PRO A 82 -1.09 -0.30 9.90
CA PRO A 82 -0.38 -0.07 11.15
C PRO A 82 -1.35 -0.19 12.33
N ALA A 83 -0.89 -0.74 13.47
CA ALA A 83 -1.73 -0.97 14.65
C ALA A 83 -2.37 0.32 15.21
N ASN A 84 -1.70 1.46 15.08
CA ASN A 84 -2.20 2.76 15.55
C ASN A 84 -3.21 3.42 14.60
N THR A 85 -3.77 2.66 13.65
CA THR A 85 -4.76 3.16 12.70
C THR A 85 -6.12 3.13 13.38
N TYR A 86 -6.74 4.29 13.57
CA TYR A 86 -8.14 4.38 14.00
C TYR A 86 -9.07 3.55 13.11
N ASP A 87 -10.15 3.01 13.67
CA ASP A 87 -11.07 2.17 12.93
C ASP A 87 -11.64 2.87 11.69
N GLU A 88 -11.88 2.08 10.65
CA GLU A 88 -12.41 2.57 9.38
C GLU A 88 -13.83 3.13 9.55
N ASP A 89 -14.55 2.65 10.56
CA ASP A 89 -15.90 3.11 10.91
C ASP A 89 -15.87 4.56 11.38
N ILE A 90 -15.01 4.87 12.36
CA ILE A 90 -14.78 6.25 12.84
C ILE A 90 -14.36 7.17 11.68
N ARG A 91 -13.47 6.69 10.80
CA ARG A 91 -13.04 7.45 9.62
C ARG A 91 -14.18 7.77 8.67
N THR A 92 -15.07 6.81 8.49
CA THR A 92 -16.20 6.90 7.56
C THR A 92 -17.30 7.78 8.14
N GLU A 93 -17.58 7.64 9.43
CA GLU A 93 -18.52 8.47 10.18
C GLU A 93 -18.13 9.95 10.15
N LEU A 94 -16.88 10.29 10.46
CA LEU A 94 -16.39 11.67 10.38
C LEU A 94 -16.55 12.27 8.97
N ALA A 95 -16.23 11.47 7.95
CA ALA A 95 -16.37 11.90 6.57
C ALA A 95 -17.84 12.04 6.15
N HIS A 96 -18.74 11.23 6.72
CA HIS A 96 -20.18 11.31 6.51
C HIS A 96 -20.74 12.58 7.16
N LEU A 97 -20.49 12.81 8.46
CA LEU A 97 -20.92 14.01 9.20
C LEU A 97 -20.46 15.29 8.51
N TYR A 98 -19.22 15.33 8.04
CA TYR A 98 -18.73 16.49 7.29
C TYR A 98 -19.52 16.73 6.00
N ARG A 99 -19.88 15.67 5.27
CA ARG A 99 -20.59 15.80 3.98
C ARG A 99 -22.05 16.21 4.17
N THR A 100 -22.71 15.71 5.21
CA THR A 100 -24.14 15.89 5.43
C THR A 100 -24.45 17.13 6.23
N GLN A 101 -23.75 17.36 7.34
CA GLN A 101 -24.12 18.38 8.33
C GLN A 101 -23.16 19.57 8.36
N TYR A 102 -21.86 19.33 8.15
CA TYR A 102 -20.82 20.35 8.35
C TYR A 102 -20.10 20.74 7.06
N LYS A 103 -20.77 20.60 5.91
CA LYS A 103 -20.18 20.87 4.61
C LYS A 103 -19.77 22.33 4.50
N GLY A 104 -18.51 22.58 4.15
CA GLY A 104 -17.99 23.94 3.97
C GLY A 104 -17.49 24.60 5.27
N THR A 105 -17.64 23.94 6.42
CA THR A 105 -17.04 24.41 7.67
C THR A 105 -15.51 24.33 7.62
N ASN A 106 -14.85 25.23 8.35
CA ASN A 106 -13.41 25.15 8.57
C ASN A 106 -13.08 23.84 9.29
N PHE A 107 -12.07 23.11 8.81
CA PHE A 107 -11.64 21.85 9.43
C PHE A 107 -11.20 22.03 10.89
N THR A 108 -10.69 23.20 11.27
CA THR A 108 -10.38 23.49 12.68
C THR A 108 -11.64 23.55 13.52
N GLU A 109 -12.68 24.21 13.02
CA GLU A 109 -13.95 24.32 13.74
C GLU A 109 -14.67 22.98 13.77
N PHE A 110 -14.71 22.28 12.64
CA PHE A 110 -15.24 20.91 12.59
C PHE A 110 -14.56 19.99 13.61
N ALA A 111 -13.22 20.01 13.70
CA ALA A 111 -12.52 19.20 14.69
C ALA A 111 -12.88 19.59 16.12
N ARG A 112 -13.06 20.89 16.42
CA ARG A 112 -13.49 21.36 17.73
C ARG A 112 -14.89 20.85 18.08
N ILE A 113 -15.84 20.91 17.13
CA ILE A 113 -17.21 20.41 17.29
C ILE A 113 -17.19 18.90 17.52
N MET A 114 -16.42 18.13 16.72
CA MET A 114 -16.32 16.68 16.89
C MET A 114 -15.74 16.29 18.27
N GLN A 115 -14.78 17.06 18.79
CA GLN A 115 -14.19 16.79 20.10
C GLN A 115 -15.13 17.16 21.26
N LYS A 116 -15.79 18.33 21.17
CA LYS A 116 -16.61 18.86 22.26
C LYS A 116 -18.01 18.28 22.29
N ASP A 117 -18.66 18.22 21.14
CA ASP A 117 -20.10 17.93 21.06
C ASP A 117 -20.35 16.44 20.77
N HIS A 118 -19.41 15.78 20.08
CA HIS A 118 -19.50 14.36 19.72
C HIS A 118 -18.51 13.46 20.47
N GLY A 119 -17.66 14.03 21.34
CA GLY A 119 -16.79 13.27 22.24
C GLY A 119 -15.62 12.51 21.57
N PHE A 120 -15.28 12.82 20.33
CA PHE A 120 -14.16 12.15 19.66
C PHE A 120 -12.81 12.47 20.34
N THR A 121 -12.03 11.44 20.68
CA THR A 121 -10.67 11.58 21.27
C THR A 121 -9.58 11.91 20.24
N LEU A 122 -9.96 11.97 18.96
CA LEU A 122 -9.06 12.24 17.84
C LEU A 122 -8.50 13.66 17.90
N SER A 123 -7.18 13.79 17.69
CA SER A 123 -6.57 15.10 17.53
C SER A 123 -7.07 15.81 16.26
N ARG A 124 -7.01 17.15 16.23
CA ARG A 124 -7.36 17.96 15.05
C ARG A 124 -6.61 17.52 13.79
N SER A 125 -5.32 17.21 13.89
CA SER A 125 -4.51 16.77 12.75
C SER A 125 -4.96 15.40 12.24
N THR A 126 -5.37 14.50 13.13
CA THR A 126 -5.93 13.20 12.75
C THR A 126 -7.22 13.37 11.97
N ILE A 127 -8.18 14.17 12.48
CA ILE A 127 -9.44 14.47 11.79
C ILE A 127 -9.16 15.08 10.41
N TYR A 128 -8.23 16.03 10.34
CA TYR A 128 -7.81 16.65 9.07
C TYR A 128 -7.29 15.61 8.07
N ASN A 129 -6.43 14.70 8.51
CA ASN A 129 -5.86 13.65 7.67
C ASN A 129 -6.93 12.68 7.17
N ILE A 130 -7.86 12.26 8.03
CA ILE A 130 -8.99 11.39 7.70
C ILE A 130 -9.84 12.04 6.59
N LEU A 131 -10.23 13.30 6.76
CA LEU A 131 -10.99 14.04 5.75
C LEU A 131 -10.24 14.10 4.41
N ARG A 132 -8.92 14.35 4.45
CA ARG A 132 -8.07 14.43 3.26
C ARG A 132 -7.94 13.08 2.54
N GLU A 133 -7.82 11.98 3.28
CA GLU A 133 -7.79 10.60 2.77
C GLU A 133 -9.10 10.28 2.05
N LYS A 134 -10.24 10.64 2.67
CA LYS A 134 -11.59 10.51 2.10
C LYS A 134 -11.92 11.55 1.02
N ARG A 135 -10.91 12.21 0.47
CA ARG A 135 -10.96 13.19 -0.65
C ARG A 135 -11.75 14.47 -0.35
N ILE A 136 -12.00 14.79 0.91
CA ILE A 136 -12.60 16.06 1.32
C ILE A 136 -11.48 17.10 1.41
N ARG A 137 -11.71 18.28 0.81
CA ARG A 137 -10.74 19.38 0.80
C ARG A 137 -11.18 20.47 1.75
N SER A 138 -10.22 21.01 2.50
CA SER A 138 -10.49 22.14 3.37
C SER A 138 -10.97 23.35 2.55
N PRO A 139 -12.07 24.01 2.95
CA PRO A 139 -12.54 25.24 2.31
C PRO A 139 -11.49 26.36 2.34
N GLN A 140 -10.66 26.39 3.38
CA GLN A 140 -9.58 27.38 3.54
C GLN A 140 -8.27 26.98 2.85
N ARG A 141 -8.31 25.99 1.95
CA ARG A 141 -7.12 25.57 1.22
C ARG A 141 -6.63 26.71 0.31
N LYS A 142 -5.37 27.10 0.47
CA LYS A 142 -4.71 28.02 -0.46
C LYS A 142 -4.69 27.43 -1.87
N LYS A 143 -5.15 28.21 -2.85
CA LYS A 143 -5.17 27.82 -4.28
C LYS A 143 -3.76 27.57 -4.80
N THR A 144 -2.79 28.38 -4.35
CA THR A 144 -1.38 28.27 -4.72
C THR A 144 -0.58 27.55 -3.65
N LYS A 145 0.33 26.67 -4.08
CA LYS A 145 1.32 26.07 -3.18
C LYS A 145 2.37 27.13 -2.85
N ARG A 146 2.79 27.19 -1.59
CA ARG A 146 3.94 28.01 -1.19
C ARG A 146 5.16 27.53 -1.97
N LYS A 147 5.83 28.45 -2.69
CA LYS A 147 7.10 28.16 -3.38
C LYS A 147 8.10 27.68 -2.32
N LYS A 148 8.73 26.52 -2.56
CA LYS A 148 9.83 26.05 -1.71
C LYS A 148 11.03 26.96 -1.98
N LYS A 149 11.68 27.45 -0.92
CA LYS A 149 12.98 28.11 -1.08
C LYS A 149 13.97 27.01 -1.44
N THR A 150 14.61 27.13 -2.60
CA THR A 150 15.73 26.26 -2.95
C THR A 150 16.93 26.77 -2.15
N THR A 151 17.38 25.99 -1.17
CA THR A 151 18.71 26.19 -0.59
C THR A 151 19.71 25.70 -1.64
N ILE A 152 20.58 26.59 -2.10
CA ILE A 152 21.69 26.30 -3.01
C ILE A 152 22.81 25.64 -2.20
#